data_AF-A0A0F9AXT5-F1
#
_entry.id   AF-A0A0F9AXT5-F1
#
_cell.length_a   1.000
_cell.length_b   1.000
_cell.length_c   1.000
_cell.angle_alpha   90.00
_cell.angle_beta   90.00
_cell.angle_gamma   90.00
#
_symmetry.space_group_name_H-M   'P 1'
#
loop_
_entity.id
_entity.type
_entity.pdbx_description
1 polymer ?
#
loop_
_entity_poly.entity_id
_entity_poly.type
_entity_poly.pdbx_seq_one_letter_code
_entity_poly.pdbx_strand_id
1 'polypeptide(L)'
;MVTSLSRPAFLPFACNEEGEQRIYPTVCEGDIKGLLTSMLLHALNPGVPPAFGDLVSAGDDHIEFANCGAGSVFWAANSLDPAKAFGRTRAVSNIHGVSGAAFSYFGAAAQDVTVARLTRIKGRHYMQVGAGKALDAERFLTEMLGEKVDTHLGQTWGKVVVDLGVKASNFVKVIGANHLSATLGDVTGEVETACRLWGIPVVRLDSDPDMERFYNEIRYKNL
;
A
#
# COMPACT_ATOMS: atom_id res chain seq x y z
N MET A 1 13.20 21.17 -3.69
CA MET A 1 13.67 19.78 -3.84
C MET A 1 13.15 19.22 -5.16
N VAL A 2 14.01 18.58 -5.97
CA VAL A 2 13.56 17.81 -7.16
C VAL A 2 13.06 16.45 -6.67
N THR A 3 11.88 16.05 -7.08
CA THR A 3 11.27 14.79 -6.62
C THR A 3 11.76 13.60 -7.44
N SER A 4 12.01 12.45 -6.80
CA SER A 4 12.64 11.27 -7.43
C SER A 4 11.65 10.11 -7.64
N LEU A 5 10.42 10.45 -8.03
CA LEU A 5 9.27 9.56 -8.06
C LEU A 5 9.27 8.53 -9.19
N SER A 6 10.13 8.68 -10.18
CA SER A 6 10.33 7.65 -11.21
C SER A 6 10.87 6.34 -10.62
N ARG A 7 11.62 6.39 -9.51
CA ARG A 7 12.17 5.20 -8.86
C ARG A 7 11.08 4.31 -8.27
N PRO A 8 10.22 4.78 -7.33
CA PRO A 8 9.13 3.97 -6.81
C PRO A 8 8.07 3.61 -7.88
N ALA A 9 7.98 4.37 -8.99
CA ALA A 9 7.12 4.03 -10.12
C ALA A 9 7.63 2.81 -10.91
N PHE A 10 8.90 2.83 -11.34
CA PHE A 10 9.39 1.94 -12.40
C PHE A 10 10.42 0.90 -11.96
N LEU A 11 11.17 1.11 -10.87
CA LEU A 11 12.06 0.06 -10.34
C LEU A 11 11.28 -1.19 -9.86
N PRO A 12 10.06 -1.06 -9.31
CA PRO A 12 9.25 -2.23 -9.02
C PRO A 12 8.59 -2.85 -10.26
N PHE A 13 8.64 -2.23 -11.44
CA PHE A 13 7.97 -2.77 -12.63
C PHE A 13 8.90 -3.76 -13.35
N ALA A 14 8.38 -4.87 -13.88
CA ALA A 14 9.23 -5.96 -14.43
C ALA A 14 9.77 -5.69 -15.85
N CYS A 15 9.62 -4.47 -16.37
CA CYS A 15 10.06 -4.09 -17.71
C CYS A 15 10.59 -2.66 -17.73
N ASN A 16 11.58 -2.39 -18.58
CA ASN A 16 12.14 -1.07 -18.88
C ASN A 16 12.41 -0.94 -20.39
N GLU A 17 13.09 0.12 -20.81
CA GLU A 17 13.45 0.38 -22.20
C GLU A 17 14.38 -0.68 -22.82
N GLU A 18 15.11 -1.43 -22.01
CA GLU A 18 16.00 -2.52 -22.44
C GLU A 18 15.30 -3.89 -22.48
N GLY A 19 14.05 -3.96 -22.01
CA GLY A 19 13.24 -5.18 -21.97
C GLY A 19 12.90 -5.61 -20.54
N GLU A 20 12.88 -6.92 -20.29
CA GLU A 20 12.58 -7.45 -18.97
C GLU A 20 13.63 -7.01 -17.95
N GLN A 21 13.18 -6.58 -16.77
CA GLN A 21 14.03 -6.25 -15.64
C GLN A 21 13.59 -6.99 -14.39
N ARG A 22 14.52 -7.15 -13.44
CA ARG A 22 14.18 -7.62 -12.11
C ARG A 22 13.29 -6.60 -11.40
N ILE A 23 12.26 -7.08 -10.71
CA ILE A 23 11.45 -6.25 -9.80
C ILE A 23 12.30 -5.88 -8.59
N TYR A 24 12.47 -4.57 -8.36
CA TYR A 24 13.12 -4.03 -7.18
C TYR A 24 12.07 -3.32 -6.31
N PRO A 25 11.59 -3.94 -5.21
CA PRO A 25 10.75 -3.25 -4.23
C PRO A 25 11.39 -1.94 -3.81
N THR A 26 10.70 -0.84 -4.06
CA THR A 26 11.23 0.52 -3.87
C THR A 26 10.18 1.36 -3.14
N VAL A 27 10.58 1.98 -2.04
CA VAL A 27 9.69 2.79 -1.20
C VAL A 27 10.21 4.23 -1.11
N CYS A 28 9.33 5.15 -0.77
CA CYS A 28 9.66 6.56 -0.56
C CYS A 28 10.25 6.83 0.84
N GLU A 29 10.82 8.03 1.01
CA GLU A 29 11.15 8.64 2.31
C GLU A 29 12.16 7.89 3.19
N GLY A 30 12.87 6.91 2.62
CA GLY A 30 13.78 6.07 3.39
C GLY A 30 13.06 5.24 4.46
N ASP A 31 11.78 4.89 4.25
CA ASP A 31 11.02 4.07 5.19
C ASP A 31 11.51 2.61 5.18
N ILE A 32 12.51 2.33 6.02
CA ILE A 32 13.13 1.00 6.13
C ILE A 32 12.10 -0.08 6.50
N LYS A 33 11.09 0.23 7.32
CA LYS A 33 10.09 -0.78 7.74
C LYS A 33 9.09 -1.04 6.63
N GLY A 34 8.71 0.01 5.91
CA GLY A 34 7.98 -0.07 4.66
C GLY A 34 8.71 -0.95 3.64
N LEU A 35 10.00 -0.71 3.44
CA LEU A 35 10.83 -1.48 2.52
C LEU A 35 10.89 -2.95 2.92
N LEU A 36 11.18 -3.27 4.18
CA LEU A 36 11.20 -4.66 4.67
C LEU A 36 9.85 -5.36 4.49
N THR A 37 8.75 -4.64 4.71
CA THR A 37 7.40 -5.15 4.48
C THR A 37 7.19 -5.46 2.99
N SER A 38 7.51 -4.51 2.11
CA SER A 38 7.40 -4.69 0.66
C SER A 38 8.29 -5.82 0.14
N MET A 39 9.54 -5.92 0.64
CA MET A 39 10.45 -7.01 0.30
C MET A 39 9.93 -8.38 0.73
N LEU A 40 9.32 -8.48 1.92
CA LEU A 40 8.68 -9.72 2.36
C LEU A 40 7.53 -10.10 1.42
N LEU A 41 6.61 -9.16 1.15
CA LEU A 41 5.47 -9.43 0.27
C LEU A 41 5.93 -9.84 -1.14
N HIS A 42 6.97 -9.20 -1.66
CA HIS A 42 7.55 -9.56 -2.96
C HIS A 42 8.24 -10.94 -2.92
N ALA A 43 8.92 -11.29 -1.83
CA ALA A 43 9.53 -12.61 -1.69
C ALA A 43 8.48 -13.73 -1.65
N LEU A 44 7.32 -13.46 -1.05
CA LEU A 44 6.18 -14.39 -1.00
C LEU A 44 5.41 -14.43 -2.33
N ASN A 45 5.32 -13.31 -3.04
CA ASN A 45 4.66 -13.21 -4.34
C ASN A 45 5.55 -12.48 -5.37
N PRO A 46 6.55 -13.18 -5.96
CA PRO A 46 7.53 -12.55 -6.85
C PRO A 46 6.94 -11.99 -8.15
N GLY A 47 5.78 -12.49 -8.57
CA GLY A 47 5.08 -12.00 -9.77
C GLY A 47 4.35 -10.68 -9.55
N VAL A 48 4.25 -10.20 -8.31
CA VAL A 48 3.49 -9.00 -7.96
C VAL A 48 4.41 -7.95 -7.33
N PRO A 49 4.67 -6.83 -8.03
CA PRO A 49 5.29 -5.66 -7.45
C PRO A 49 4.45 -5.13 -6.27
N PRO A 50 5.02 -5.01 -5.05
CA PRO A 50 4.26 -4.51 -3.91
C PRO A 50 3.75 -3.10 -4.15
N ALA A 51 2.52 -2.82 -3.74
CA ALA A 51 2.09 -1.44 -3.55
C ALA A 51 2.77 -0.89 -2.30
N PHE A 52 2.96 0.43 -2.30
CA PHE A 52 3.43 1.19 -1.16
C PHE A 52 2.74 2.55 -1.20
N GLY A 53 2.26 3.07 -0.08
CA GLY A 53 1.70 4.41 -0.04
C GLY A 53 1.24 4.87 1.33
N ASP A 54 0.97 6.17 1.45
CA ASP A 54 0.40 6.80 2.62
C ASP A 54 -1.07 6.42 2.79
N LEU A 55 -1.50 6.16 4.01
CA LEU A 55 -2.91 6.09 4.38
C LEU A 55 -3.53 7.48 4.18
N VAL A 56 -4.38 7.59 3.16
CA VAL A 56 -5.05 8.84 2.79
C VAL A 56 -6.39 8.96 3.50
N SER A 57 -7.18 7.90 3.46
CA SER A 57 -8.50 7.84 4.07
C SER A 57 -8.83 6.42 4.54
N ALA A 58 -9.70 6.33 5.55
CA ALA A 58 -10.23 5.06 6.04
C ALA A 58 -11.70 5.24 6.41
N GLY A 59 -12.54 4.37 5.88
CA GLY A 59 -13.96 4.18 6.20
C GLY A 59 -14.25 2.71 6.50
N ASP A 60 -15.46 2.41 6.96
CA ASP A 60 -15.84 1.02 7.30
C ASP A 60 -15.90 0.10 6.06
N ASP A 61 -15.86 0.67 4.86
CA ASP A 61 -15.90 0.03 3.55
C ASP A 61 -14.61 0.22 2.73
N HIS A 62 -13.62 0.97 3.24
CA HIS A 62 -12.38 1.23 2.51
C HIS A 62 -11.20 1.68 3.36
N ILE A 63 -10.02 1.39 2.84
CA ILE A 63 -8.75 1.96 3.21
C ILE A 63 -8.11 2.42 1.91
N GLU A 64 -7.99 3.73 1.76
CA GLU A 64 -7.31 4.33 0.63
C GLU A 64 -5.87 4.60 1.01
N PHE A 65 -4.95 4.16 0.15
CA PHE A 65 -3.57 4.57 0.26
C PHE A 65 -2.98 4.96 -1.09
N ALA A 66 -2.16 6.01 -1.05
CA ALA A 66 -1.51 6.59 -2.21
C ALA A 66 -0.14 7.09 -1.78
N ASN A 67 0.92 6.72 -2.50
CA ASN A 67 2.25 7.23 -2.17
C ASN A 67 2.36 8.70 -2.56
N CYS A 68 3.31 9.42 -1.96
CA CYS A 68 3.54 10.85 -2.12
C CYS A 68 4.08 11.29 -3.51
N GLY A 69 3.48 10.75 -4.57
CA GLY A 69 3.68 11.07 -5.97
C GLY A 69 3.84 9.87 -6.88
N ALA A 70 4.25 8.69 -6.39
CA ALA A 70 4.31 7.48 -7.21
C ALA A 70 4.45 6.19 -6.39
N GLY A 71 3.59 5.21 -6.65
CA GLY A 71 3.79 3.81 -6.31
C GLY A 71 4.04 2.97 -7.57
N SER A 72 4.23 1.66 -7.42
CA SER A 72 4.43 0.77 -8.56
C SER A 72 3.29 0.88 -9.57
N VAL A 73 3.63 1.21 -10.82
CA VAL A 73 2.66 1.39 -11.92
C VAL A 73 1.94 0.10 -12.32
N PHE A 74 2.39 -1.06 -11.82
CA PHE A 74 1.70 -2.33 -11.93
C PHE A 74 0.22 -2.24 -11.51
N TRP A 75 -0.05 -1.51 -10.43
CA TRP A 75 -1.37 -1.43 -9.80
C TRP A 75 -2.41 -0.69 -10.63
N ALA A 76 -2.00 0.10 -11.64
CA ALA A 76 -2.91 0.75 -12.58
C ALA A 76 -3.77 -0.27 -13.37
N ALA A 77 -3.25 -1.48 -13.57
CA ALA A 77 -3.93 -2.53 -14.33
C ALA A 77 -3.79 -3.95 -13.71
N ASN A 78 -3.15 -4.07 -12.55
CA ASN A 78 -2.70 -5.35 -11.97
C ASN A 78 -1.96 -6.21 -13.01
N SER A 79 -1.07 -5.59 -13.80
CA SER A 79 -0.44 -6.23 -14.95
C SER A 79 1.00 -5.81 -15.13
N LEU A 80 1.86 -6.77 -15.47
CA LEU A 80 3.25 -6.55 -15.89
C LEU A 80 3.36 -6.18 -17.38
N ASP A 81 2.26 -6.23 -18.13
CA ASP A 81 2.20 -5.76 -19.53
C ASP A 81 2.28 -4.23 -19.57
N PRO A 82 3.36 -3.64 -20.13
CA PRO A 82 3.54 -2.20 -20.19
C PRO A 82 2.39 -1.49 -20.90
N ALA A 83 1.81 -2.10 -21.94
CA ALA A 83 0.73 -1.48 -22.70
C ALA A 83 -0.52 -1.28 -21.83
N LYS A 84 -0.79 -2.22 -20.93
CA LYS A 84 -1.93 -2.13 -19.99
C LYS A 84 -1.65 -1.18 -18.84
N ALA A 85 -0.48 -1.32 -18.18
CA ALA A 85 -0.13 -0.51 -17.02
C ALA A 85 0.09 0.96 -17.40
N PHE A 86 0.86 1.23 -18.46
CA PHE A 86 1.19 2.59 -18.87
C PHE A 86 0.02 3.27 -19.57
N GLY A 87 -0.84 2.50 -20.26
CA GLY A 87 -2.09 3.01 -20.84
C GLY A 87 -3.04 3.61 -19.80
N ARG A 88 -2.87 3.29 -18.52
CA ARG A 88 -3.65 3.79 -17.37
C ARG A 88 -2.85 4.69 -16.42
N THR A 89 -1.61 4.99 -16.75
CA THR A 89 -0.72 5.81 -15.93
C THR A 89 -0.49 7.15 -16.61
N ARG A 90 -0.56 8.25 -15.87
CA ARG A 90 -0.28 9.61 -16.37
C ARG A 90 0.88 10.22 -15.61
N ALA A 91 1.89 10.69 -16.34
CA ALA A 91 2.91 11.58 -15.77
C ALA A 91 2.33 13.00 -15.66
N VAL A 92 2.27 13.52 -14.45
CA VAL A 92 1.70 14.84 -14.14
C VAL A 92 2.66 15.63 -13.25
N SER A 93 2.47 16.94 -13.15
CA SER A 93 3.28 17.78 -12.26
C SER A 93 3.14 17.32 -10.81
N ASN A 94 4.26 17.18 -10.09
CA ASN A 94 4.22 16.88 -8.67
C ASN A 94 3.80 18.12 -7.86
N ILE A 95 2.95 17.92 -6.86
CA ILE A 95 2.49 18.95 -5.91
C ILE A 95 3.47 19.19 -4.74
N HIS A 96 4.43 18.29 -4.48
CA HIS A 96 5.36 18.35 -3.33
C HIS A 96 6.82 18.66 -3.69
N GLY A 97 7.05 19.36 -4.80
CA GLY A 97 8.40 19.74 -5.21
C GLY A 97 8.46 21.03 -6.00
N VAL A 98 9.68 21.49 -6.26
CA VAL A 98 9.93 22.61 -7.18
C VAL A 98 10.07 22.14 -8.63
N SER A 99 10.28 20.82 -8.82
CA SER A 99 10.39 20.16 -10.11
C SER A 99 10.23 18.63 -9.98
N GLY A 100 9.97 17.97 -11.11
CA GLY A 100 9.74 16.52 -11.21
C GLY A 100 8.30 16.18 -11.58
N ALA A 101 8.02 14.88 -11.71
CA ALA A 101 6.72 14.36 -12.09
C ALA A 101 6.18 13.41 -11.02
N ALA A 102 4.87 13.40 -10.84
CA ALA A 102 4.11 12.35 -10.19
C ALA A 102 3.52 11.41 -11.24
N PHE A 103 3.31 10.15 -10.87
CA PHE A 103 2.76 9.11 -11.72
C PHE A 103 1.38 8.72 -11.17
N SER A 104 0.35 9.31 -11.80
CA SER A 104 -1.06 9.17 -11.41
C SER A 104 -1.68 7.94 -12.06
N TYR A 105 -2.47 7.19 -11.28
CA TYR A 105 -3.30 6.09 -11.74
C TYR A 105 -4.40 5.80 -10.70
N PHE A 106 -5.44 5.08 -11.11
CA PHE A 106 -6.38 4.45 -10.21
C PHE A 106 -6.11 2.94 -10.17
N GLY A 107 -6.02 2.38 -8.96
CA GLY A 107 -5.78 0.97 -8.73
C GLY A 107 -6.91 0.11 -9.28
N ALA A 108 -6.52 -0.96 -9.98
CA ALA A 108 -7.47 -1.94 -10.50
C ALA A 108 -7.99 -2.87 -9.40
N ALA A 109 -9.25 -3.28 -9.52
CA ALA A 109 -9.86 -4.23 -8.60
C ALA A 109 -9.17 -5.61 -8.62
N ALA A 110 -9.20 -6.29 -7.48
CA ALA A 110 -8.78 -7.68 -7.33
C ALA A 110 -9.58 -8.36 -6.21
N GLN A 111 -9.89 -9.65 -6.38
CA GLN A 111 -10.70 -10.39 -5.41
C GLN A 111 -9.98 -10.54 -4.07
N ASP A 112 -8.68 -10.83 -4.10
CA ASP A 112 -7.87 -11.04 -2.91
C ASP A 112 -6.67 -10.09 -2.92
N VAL A 113 -6.44 -9.40 -1.82
CA VAL A 113 -5.28 -8.55 -1.56
C VAL A 113 -4.86 -8.69 -0.11
N THR A 114 -3.55 -8.71 0.12
CA THR A 114 -2.96 -8.66 1.47
C THR A 114 -2.36 -7.30 1.69
N VAL A 115 -2.78 -6.61 2.75
CA VAL A 115 -2.18 -5.37 3.23
C VAL A 115 -1.31 -5.69 4.44
N ALA A 116 -0.09 -5.17 4.48
CA ALA A 116 0.84 -5.40 5.57
C ALA A 116 1.61 -4.14 5.96
N ARG A 117 2.07 -4.11 7.22
CA ARG A 117 2.96 -3.09 7.76
C ARG A 117 3.76 -3.64 8.94
N LEU A 118 5.08 -3.68 8.78
CA LEU A 118 5.99 -3.78 9.92
C LEU A 118 6.01 -2.44 10.68
N THR A 119 5.65 -2.45 11.96
CA THR A 119 5.71 -1.27 12.82
C THR A 119 6.58 -1.55 14.05
N ARG A 120 7.06 -0.47 14.69
CA ARG A 120 7.75 -0.53 15.97
C ARG A 120 6.97 0.29 16.98
N ILE A 121 6.45 -0.37 18.01
CA ILE A 121 5.64 0.24 19.07
C ILE A 121 6.33 -0.06 20.40
N LYS A 122 6.65 1.00 21.16
CA LYS A 122 7.31 0.89 22.48
C LYS A 122 8.55 -0.02 22.46
N GLY A 123 9.39 0.16 21.43
CA GLY A 123 10.63 -0.58 21.28
C GLY A 123 10.52 -1.96 20.63
N ARG A 124 9.33 -2.57 20.56
CA ARG A 124 9.09 -3.91 19.98
C ARG A 124 8.50 -3.83 18.57
N HIS A 125 8.91 -4.74 17.69
CA HIS A 125 8.36 -4.86 16.34
C HIS A 125 7.09 -5.69 16.34
N TYR A 126 6.13 -5.30 15.50
CA TYR A 126 4.89 -6.02 15.22
C TYR A 126 4.64 -6.00 13.72
N MET A 127 4.22 -7.13 13.16
CA MET A 127 3.69 -7.17 11.81
C MET A 127 2.17 -6.98 11.89
N GLN A 128 1.66 -5.94 11.27
CA GLN A 128 0.23 -5.73 11.11
C GLN A 128 -0.14 -6.20 9.71
N VAL A 129 -1.05 -7.15 9.57
CA VAL A 129 -1.38 -7.77 8.28
C VAL A 129 -2.87 -8.09 8.22
N GLY A 130 -3.49 -7.96 7.05
CA GLY A 130 -4.87 -8.39 6.83
C GLY A 130 -5.14 -8.70 5.37
N ALA A 131 -6.07 -9.61 5.13
CA ALA A 131 -6.59 -9.92 3.80
C ALA A 131 -7.90 -9.16 3.55
N GLY A 132 -8.16 -8.86 2.30
CA GLY A 132 -9.38 -8.16 1.87
C GLY A 132 -9.52 -8.15 0.37
N LYS A 133 -10.26 -7.17 -0.15
CA LYS A 133 -10.51 -6.98 -1.58
C LYS A 133 -9.94 -5.66 -2.06
N ALA A 134 -9.24 -5.65 -3.18
CA ALA A 134 -8.91 -4.40 -3.84
C ALA A 134 -10.12 -3.94 -4.66
N LEU A 135 -10.57 -2.72 -4.43
CA LEU A 135 -11.70 -2.11 -5.14
C LEU A 135 -11.22 -1.46 -6.44
N ASP A 136 -12.15 -1.23 -7.36
CA ASP A 136 -11.90 -0.35 -8.49
C ASP A 136 -11.80 1.09 -7.96
N ALA A 137 -10.58 1.61 -7.84
CA ALA A 137 -10.34 2.87 -7.16
C ALA A 137 -10.97 4.06 -7.90
N GLU A 138 -11.04 4.02 -9.23
CA GLU A 138 -11.66 5.08 -10.03
C GLU A 138 -13.16 5.11 -9.73
N ARG A 139 -13.83 3.97 -9.92
CA ARG A 139 -15.27 3.86 -9.65
C ARG A 139 -15.60 4.23 -8.21
N PHE A 140 -14.88 3.67 -7.25
CA PHE A 140 -15.15 3.87 -5.82
C PHE A 140 -14.98 5.33 -5.41
N LEU A 141 -13.87 5.98 -5.79
CA LEU A 141 -13.63 7.37 -5.42
C LEU A 141 -14.58 8.32 -6.15
N THR A 142 -14.94 8.05 -7.41
CA THR A 142 -15.96 8.83 -8.13
C THR A 142 -17.33 8.73 -7.47
N GLU A 143 -17.73 7.54 -7.01
CA GLU A 143 -18.98 7.36 -6.27
C GLU A 143 -18.95 8.08 -4.91
N MET A 144 -17.83 8.04 -4.19
CA MET A 144 -17.69 8.66 -2.88
C MET A 144 -17.58 10.19 -2.93
N LEU A 145 -16.78 10.72 -3.87
CA LEU A 145 -16.35 12.13 -3.88
C LEU A 145 -17.00 12.95 -5.01
N GLY A 146 -17.59 12.30 -6.01
CA GLY A 146 -18.16 12.95 -7.20
C GLY A 146 -17.12 13.79 -7.93
N GLU A 147 -17.45 15.06 -8.21
CA GLU A 147 -16.57 16.00 -8.91
C GLU A 147 -15.29 16.35 -8.11
N LYS A 148 -15.21 15.99 -6.83
CA LYS A 148 -14.05 16.32 -5.99
C LYS A 148 -12.89 15.35 -6.13
N VAL A 149 -13.04 14.25 -6.87
CA VAL A 149 -11.96 13.26 -7.07
C VAL A 149 -10.65 13.90 -7.52
N ASP A 150 -10.71 14.86 -8.46
CA ASP A 150 -9.52 15.53 -9.00
C ASP A 150 -8.84 16.46 -7.99
N THR A 151 -9.58 16.86 -6.95
CA THR A 151 -9.10 17.75 -5.87
C THR A 151 -8.84 17.01 -4.55
N HIS A 152 -9.10 15.70 -4.51
CA HIS A 152 -8.92 14.84 -3.35
C HIS A 152 -7.48 14.85 -2.85
N LEU A 153 -7.27 14.54 -1.57
CA LEU A 153 -5.93 14.47 -1.00
C LEU A 153 -5.05 13.50 -1.79
N GLY A 154 -3.86 13.94 -2.19
CA GLY A 154 -3.05 13.18 -3.13
C GLY A 154 -3.55 13.23 -4.57
N GLN A 155 -4.17 14.34 -4.99
CA GLN A 155 -4.67 14.66 -6.34
C GLN A 155 -3.98 13.87 -7.46
N THR A 156 -2.67 14.08 -7.62
CA THR A 156 -1.83 13.52 -8.69
C THR A 156 -1.23 12.15 -8.38
N TRP A 157 -1.49 11.60 -7.21
CA TRP A 157 -0.90 10.36 -6.75
C TRP A 157 -1.68 9.15 -7.27
N GLY A 158 -0.94 8.06 -7.50
CA GLY A 158 -1.53 6.75 -7.76
C GLY A 158 -2.24 6.21 -6.53
N LYS A 159 -3.53 5.89 -6.67
CA LYS A 159 -4.42 5.53 -5.55
C LYS A 159 -4.76 4.05 -5.59
N VAL A 160 -4.66 3.37 -4.45
CA VAL A 160 -5.13 2.00 -4.25
C VAL A 160 -6.17 2.02 -3.14
N VAL A 161 -7.28 1.33 -3.35
CA VAL A 161 -8.39 1.25 -2.38
C VAL A 161 -8.62 -0.21 -2.04
N VAL A 162 -8.64 -0.52 -0.75
CA VAL A 162 -8.84 -1.88 -0.24
C VAL A 162 -9.94 -1.89 0.81
N ASP A 163 -10.81 -2.90 0.77
CA ASP A 163 -11.75 -3.21 1.85
C ASP A 163 -11.23 -4.42 2.64
N LEU A 164 -10.95 -4.24 3.93
CA LEU A 164 -10.53 -5.31 4.86
C LEU A 164 -11.70 -5.90 5.66
N GLY A 165 -12.93 -5.40 5.49
CA GLY A 165 -14.12 -5.89 6.19
C GLY A 165 -14.13 -5.57 7.69
N VAL A 166 -13.54 -4.45 8.09
CA VAL A 166 -13.40 -4.05 9.51
C VAL A 166 -13.81 -2.60 9.72
N LYS A 167 -14.08 -2.24 10.98
CA LYS A 167 -14.40 -0.85 11.33
C LYS A 167 -13.18 0.04 11.18
N ALA A 168 -13.31 1.17 10.48
CA ALA A 168 -12.25 2.17 10.36
C ALA A 168 -11.76 2.65 11.72
N SER A 169 -12.68 2.80 12.67
CA SER A 169 -12.34 3.24 14.04
C SER A 169 -11.40 2.27 14.77
N ASN A 170 -11.46 0.97 14.48
CA ASN A 170 -10.55 -0.02 15.05
C ASN A 170 -9.21 -0.01 14.29
N PHE A 171 -9.26 0.03 12.95
CA PHE A 171 -8.08 0.12 12.10
C PHE A 171 -7.19 1.33 12.45
N VAL A 172 -7.76 2.54 12.48
CA VAL A 172 -7.03 3.79 12.74
C VAL A 172 -6.41 3.82 14.14
N LYS A 173 -7.03 3.18 15.14
CA LYS A 173 -6.48 3.08 16.49
C LYS A 173 -5.23 2.21 16.57
N VAL A 174 -5.16 1.16 15.74
CA VAL A 174 -4.08 0.17 15.83
C VAL A 174 -2.95 0.42 14.86
N ILE A 175 -3.21 1.02 13.69
CA ILE A 175 -2.19 1.17 12.66
C ILE A 175 -0.99 1.98 13.18
N GLY A 176 0.22 1.47 12.94
CA GLY A 176 1.46 1.97 13.54
C GLY A 176 2.34 2.80 12.64
N ALA A 177 1.84 3.18 11.47
CA ALA A 177 2.50 4.08 10.55
C ALA A 177 1.47 4.71 9.61
N ASN A 178 1.86 5.80 8.96
CA ASN A 178 1.13 6.34 7.81
C ASN A 178 1.27 5.43 6.59
N HIS A 179 2.41 4.79 6.37
CA HIS A 179 2.61 3.96 5.18
C HIS A 179 2.08 2.53 5.32
N LEU A 180 1.49 2.03 4.24
CA LEU A 180 1.06 0.65 4.05
C LEU A 180 1.78 0.01 2.86
N SER A 181 1.88 -1.31 2.86
CA SER A 181 2.30 -2.10 1.70
C SER A 181 1.22 -3.11 1.34
N ALA A 182 1.09 -3.46 0.06
CA ALA A 182 0.12 -4.49 -0.34
C ALA A 182 0.67 -5.40 -1.45
N THR A 183 0.11 -6.61 -1.55
CA THR A 183 0.32 -7.54 -2.65
C THR A 183 -1.01 -8.22 -3.02
N LEU A 184 -1.14 -8.69 -4.24
CA LEU A 184 -2.32 -9.44 -4.67
C LEU A 184 -2.29 -10.86 -4.08
N GLY A 185 -3.49 -11.41 -3.87
CA GLY A 185 -3.69 -12.69 -3.19
C GLY A 185 -3.75 -12.55 -1.67
N ASP A 186 -4.34 -13.55 -1.02
CA ASP A 186 -4.22 -13.75 0.42
C ASP A 186 -2.94 -14.54 0.70
N VAL A 187 -1.93 -13.84 1.23
CA VAL A 187 -0.65 -14.41 1.69
C VAL A 187 -0.48 -14.22 3.20
N THR A 188 -1.57 -14.02 3.94
CA THR A 188 -1.53 -13.74 5.38
C THR A 188 -0.89 -14.89 6.16
N GLY A 189 -1.18 -16.15 5.79
CA GLY A 189 -0.60 -17.33 6.43
C GLY A 189 0.92 -17.47 6.23
N GLU A 190 1.43 -17.09 5.06
CA GLU A 190 2.85 -17.05 4.75
C GLU A 190 3.54 -15.92 5.52
N VAL A 191 2.92 -14.74 5.60
CA VAL A 191 3.41 -13.62 6.42
C VAL A 191 3.48 -14.03 7.89
N GLU A 192 2.45 -14.69 8.42
CA GLU A 192 2.44 -15.22 9.79
C GLU A 192 3.55 -16.23 10.03
N THR A 193 3.79 -17.12 9.06
CA THR A 193 4.86 -18.11 9.12
C THR A 193 6.23 -17.45 9.14
N ALA A 194 6.47 -16.46 8.27
CA ALA A 194 7.72 -15.69 8.28
C ALA A 194 7.92 -14.94 9.61
N CYS A 195 6.86 -14.30 10.12
CA CYS A 195 6.91 -13.57 11.39
C CYS A 195 7.19 -14.49 12.59
N ARG A 196 6.63 -15.71 12.59
CA ARG A 196 6.94 -16.74 13.59
C ARG A 196 8.43 -17.11 13.59
N LEU A 197 9.04 -17.26 12.41
CA LEU A 197 10.48 -17.52 12.28
C LEU A 197 11.34 -16.35 12.78
N TRP A 198 10.86 -15.11 12.61
CA TRP A 198 11.55 -13.90 13.04
C TRP A 198 11.28 -13.52 14.51
N GLY A 199 10.39 -14.25 15.20
CA GLY A 199 9.97 -13.88 16.56
C GLY A 199 9.19 -12.56 16.62
N ILE A 200 8.55 -12.15 15.52
CA ILE A 200 7.75 -10.93 15.41
C ILE A 200 6.27 -11.29 15.62
N PRO A 201 5.59 -10.73 16.62
CA PRO A 201 4.15 -10.93 16.78
C PRO A 201 3.36 -10.31 15.64
N VAL A 202 2.25 -10.97 15.29
CA VAL A 202 1.33 -10.53 14.24
C VAL A 202 0.07 -9.94 14.86
N VAL A 203 -0.46 -8.89 14.23
CA VAL A 203 -1.77 -8.30 14.52
C VAL A 203 -2.59 -8.37 13.24
N ARG A 204 -3.74 -9.04 13.29
CA ARG A 204 -4.68 -9.12 12.17
C ARG A 204 -5.42 -7.80 12.01
N LEU A 205 -5.26 -7.16 10.86
CA LEU A 205 -5.94 -5.91 10.49
C LEU A 205 -7.32 -6.15 9.86
N ASP A 206 -7.64 -7.41 9.56
CA ASP A 206 -8.90 -7.93 9.02
C ASP A 206 -9.75 -8.61 10.12
N SER A 207 -9.49 -8.29 11.39
CA SER A 207 -10.20 -8.83 12.55
C SER A 207 -10.39 -7.75 13.61
N ASP A 208 -11.62 -7.24 13.74
CA ASP A 208 -12.00 -6.28 14.79
C ASP A 208 -11.60 -6.76 16.21
N PRO A 209 -11.89 -8.02 16.62
CA PRO A 209 -11.47 -8.53 17.92
C PRO A 209 -9.95 -8.50 18.16
N ASP A 210 -9.15 -8.84 17.16
CA ASP A 210 -7.68 -8.84 17.28
C ASP A 210 -7.14 -7.41 17.39
N MET A 211 -7.70 -6.47 16.62
CA MET A 211 -7.34 -5.06 16.70
C MET A 211 -7.71 -4.46 18.07
N GLU A 212 -8.92 -4.72 18.56
CA GLU A 212 -9.36 -4.25 19.88
C GLU A 212 -8.48 -4.81 21.00
N ARG A 213 -8.16 -6.10 20.93
CA ARG A 213 -7.24 -6.74 21.87
C ARG A 213 -5.86 -6.08 21.83
N PHE A 214 -5.28 -5.90 20.64
CA PHE A 214 -3.98 -5.27 20.48
C PHE A 214 -3.97 -3.82 20.99
N TYR A 215 -5.04 -3.07 20.72
CA TYR A 215 -5.18 -1.70 21.23
C TYR A 215 -5.18 -1.69 22.75
N ASN A 216 -6.00 -2.51 23.39
CA ASN A 216 -6.16 -2.54 24.85
C ASN A 216 -4.90 -3.05 25.56
N GLU A 217 -4.24 -4.08 25.04
CA GLU A 217 -3.09 -4.72 25.69
C GLU A 217 -1.77 -3.99 25.45
N ILE A 218 -1.56 -3.43 24.25
CA ILE A 218 -0.25 -2.92 23.82
C ILE A 218 -0.23 -1.40 23.69
N ARG A 219 -1.25 -0.83 23.02
CA ARG A 219 -1.31 0.62 22.73
C ARG A 219 -1.75 1.42 23.95
N TYR A 220 -2.93 1.11 24.48
CA TYR A 220 -3.61 1.87 25.53
C TYR A 220 -3.00 1.69 26.92
N LYS A 221 -2.80 0.43 27.38
CA LYS A 221 -2.35 0.11 28.74
C LYS A 221 -0.98 0.64 29.19
N ASN A 222 -0.21 1.31 28.32
CA ASN A 222 1.02 1.99 28.74
C ASN A 222 1.09 3.44 28.23
N LEU A 223 -0.04 4.15 28.30
CA LEU A 223 -0.12 5.61 28.39
C LEU A 223 -0.37 5.98 29.86
#